data_AF-A0A3E0Q5W7-F1
#
_entry.id   AF-A0A3E0Q5W7-F1
#
_cell.length_a   1.000
_cell.length_b   1.000
_cell.length_c   1.000
_cell.angle_alpha   90.00
_cell.angle_beta   90.00
_cell.angle_gamma   90.00
#
_symmetry.space_group_name_H-M   'P 1'
#
loop_
_entity.id
_entity.type
_entity.pdbx_description
1 polymer ?
#
loop_
_entity_poly.entity_id
_entity_poly.type
_entity_poly.pdbx_seq_one_letter_code
_entity_poly.pdbx_strand_id
1 'polypeptide(L)'
;MQVSIKSFDVNMQVKSNGIEFEVRSPDGSTRHGDCYLTMTGLVWCPGKTSKKNGTKVNWNDLIAILQSDETRKAAVKAAKQA
;
A
#
# COMPACT_ATOMS: atom_id res chain seq x y z
N MET A 1 -0.94 -23.18 26.62
CA MET A 1 -0.11 -22.00 26.95
C MET A 1 -0.24 -21.02 25.80
N GLN A 2 -0.82 -19.84 26.02
CA GLN A 2 -1.03 -18.83 24.97
C GLN A 2 0.00 -17.73 25.16
N VAL A 3 0.83 -17.52 24.15
CA VAL A 3 1.89 -16.51 24.16
C VAL A 3 1.56 -15.51 23.05
N SER A 4 1.60 -14.23 23.39
CA SER A 4 1.21 -13.14 22.50
C SER A 4 2.29 -12.07 22.52
N ILE A 5 2.56 -11.51 21.36
CA ILE A 5 3.34 -10.28 21.28
C ILE A 5 2.42 -9.14 21.74
N LYS A 6 2.80 -8.45 22.84
CA LYS A 6 2.03 -7.34 23.41
C LYS A 6 2.33 -6.00 22.73
N SER A 7 3.52 -5.82 22.18
CA SER A 7 3.84 -4.75 21.22
C SER A 7 4.99 -5.19 20.30
N PHE A 8 4.98 -4.71 19.06
CA PHE A 8 6.04 -4.96 18.07
C PHE A 8 6.38 -3.63 17.38
N ASP A 9 7.20 -2.83 18.07
CA ASP A 9 7.62 -1.51 17.61
C ASP A 9 8.98 -1.61 16.89
N VAL A 10 8.95 -1.76 15.57
CA VAL A 10 10.17 -1.86 14.75
C VAL A 10 10.49 -0.53 14.10
N ASN A 11 11.58 0.10 14.53
CA ASN A 11 12.18 1.23 13.81
C ASN A 11 13.12 0.70 12.70
N MET A 12 12.56 0.47 11.51
CA MET A 12 13.33 -0.01 10.35
C MET A 12 13.34 1.04 9.24
N GLN A 13 14.55 1.40 8.81
CA GLN A 13 14.72 2.19 7.59
C GLN A 13 14.36 1.34 6.36
N VAL A 14 13.45 1.85 5.54
CA VAL A 14 13.05 1.22 4.29
C VAL A 14 14.22 1.32 3.31
N LYS A 15 14.84 0.17 2.99
CA LYS A 15 15.92 0.08 1.99
C LYS A 15 15.34 -0.18 0.59
N SER A 16 16.21 -0.32 -0.41
CA SER A 16 15.84 -0.48 -1.83
C SER A 16 14.80 -1.58 -2.10
N ASN A 17 14.87 -2.69 -1.37
CA ASN A 17 13.94 -3.81 -1.54
C ASN A 17 12.52 -3.51 -1.03
N GLY A 18 12.37 -2.53 -0.13
CA GLY A 18 11.10 -2.12 0.45
C GLY A 18 10.56 -3.09 1.51
N ILE A 19 9.33 -2.83 1.94
CA ILE A 19 8.52 -3.68 2.80
C ILE A 19 7.29 -4.09 1.99
N GLU A 20 6.93 -5.37 2.03
CA GLU A 20 5.73 -5.91 1.39
C GLU A 20 4.68 -6.22 2.45
N PHE A 21 3.43 -5.88 2.17
CA PHE A 21 2.30 -6.36 2.95
C PHE A 21 1.11 -6.74 2.05
N GLU A 22 0.43 -7.82 2.42
CA GLU A 22 -0.75 -8.32 1.74
C GLU A 22 -2.01 -7.59 2.26
N VAL A 23 -2.89 -7.20 1.35
CA VAL A 23 -4.17 -6.57 1.66
C VAL A 23 -5.30 -7.55 1.35
N ARG A 24 -6.11 -7.84 2.37
CA ARG A 24 -7.28 -8.71 2.30
C ARG A 24 -8.54 -8.02 2.76
N SER A 25 -9.68 -8.62 2.46
CA SER A 25 -10.96 -8.28 3.07
C SER A 25 -10.92 -8.47 4.59
N PRO A 26 -11.79 -7.79 5.36
CA PRO A 26 -11.79 -7.87 6.83
C PRO A 26 -11.97 -9.30 7.39
N ASP A 27 -12.67 -10.17 6.65
CA ASP A 27 -12.88 -11.58 6.99
C ASP A 27 -11.72 -12.49 6.52
N GLY A 28 -10.70 -11.94 5.87
CA GLY A 28 -9.55 -12.65 5.31
C GLY A 28 -9.83 -13.52 4.08
N SER A 29 -11.09 -13.59 3.62
CA SER A 29 -11.53 -14.50 2.56
C SER A 29 -11.00 -14.10 1.18
N THR A 30 -10.94 -12.79 0.92
CA THR A 30 -10.58 -12.23 -0.38
C THR A 30 -9.23 -11.53 -0.30
N ARG A 31 -8.28 -11.96 -1.12
CA ARG A 31 -7.03 -11.22 -1.35
C ARG A 31 -7.25 -10.14 -2.39
N HIS A 32 -7.03 -8.88 -2.02
CA HIS A 32 -7.11 -7.75 -2.95
C HIS A 32 -5.80 -7.53 -3.70
N GLY A 33 -4.67 -7.79 -3.06
CA GLY A 33 -3.35 -7.61 -3.65
C GLY A 33 -2.27 -7.37 -2.61
N ASP A 34 -1.07 -7.08 -3.08
CA ASP A 34 0.07 -6.71 -2.23
C ASP A 34 0.44 -5.23 -2.44
N CYS A 35 0.92 -4.58 -1.39
CA CYS A 35 1.47 -3.25 -1.46
C CYS A 35 2.94 -3.29 -1.03
N TYR A 36 3.81 -2.79 -1.90
CA TYR A 36 5.22 -2.60 -1.60
C TYR A 36 5.49 -1.15 -1.24
N LEU A 37 5.93 -0.91 -0.02
CA LEU A 37 6.46 0.37 0.42
C LEU A 37 7.96 0.41 0.13
N THR A 38 8.39 1.30 -0.76
CA THR A 38 9.79 1.41 -1.22
C THR A 38 10.36 2.80 -0.95
N MET A 39 11.67 2.97 -1.09
CA MET A 39 12.30 4.31 -0.97
C MET A 39 11.71 5.35 -1.94
N THR A 40 11.12 4.92 -3.06
CA THR A 40 10.67 5.83 -4.14
C THR A 40 9.16 6.00 -4.23
N GLY A 41 8.40 5.37 -3.34
CA GLY A 41 6.94 5.38 -3.36
C GLY A 41 6.33 4.01 -3.06
N LEU A 42 5.07 3.84 -3.43
CA LEU A 42 4.32 2.61 -3.28
C LEU A 42 4.20 1.88 -4.63
N VAL A 43 4.16 0.56 -4.59
CA VAL A 43 3.78 -0.28 -5.74
C VAL A 43 2.60 -1.15 -5.34
N TRP A 44 1.48 -0.98 -6.03
CA TRP A 44 0.28 -1.79 -5.85
C TRP A 44 0.24 -2.95 -6.84
N CYS A 45 0.05 -4.16 -6.30
CA CYS A 45 0.04 -5.41 -7.04
C CYS A 45 -1.32 -6.09 -6.89
N PRO A 46 -2.29 -5.85 -7.78
CA PRO A 46 -3.64 -6.39 -7.64
C PRO A 46 -3.64 -7.92 -7.75
N GLY A 47 -4.39 -8.60 -6.87
CA GLY A 47 -4.50 -10.06 -6.84
C GLY A 47 -3.15 -10.75 -6.63
N LYS A 48 -2.67 -11.43 -7.68
CA LYS A 48 -1.39 -12.17 -7.71
C LYS A 48 -0.33 -11.49 -8.59
N THR A 49 -0.48 -10.18 -8.84
CA THR A 49 0.44 -9.42 -9.70
C THR A 49 1.82 -9.35 -9.06
N SER A 50 2.88 -9.58 -9.84
CA SER A 50 4.25 -9.43 -9.33
C SER A 50 4.63 -7.96 -9.17
N LYS A 51 5.57 -7.65 -8.27
CA LYS A 51 6.10 -6.30 -8.05
C LYS A 51 6.51 -5.57 -9.35
N LYS A 52 7.13 -6.30 -10.28
CA LYS A 52 7.57 -5.74 -11.59
C LYS A 52 6.40 -5.23 -12.44
N ASN A 53 5.23 -5.82 -12.29
CA ASN A 53 4.04 -5.53 -13.08
C ASN A 53 3.01 -4.71 -12.28
N GLY A 54 3.34 -4.29 -11.06
CA GLY A 54 2.47 -3.46 -10.23
C GLY A 54 2.45 -2.00 -10.69
N THR A 55 1.41 -1.29 -10.28
CA THR A 55 1.26 0.14 -10.54
C THR A 55 2.01 0.93 -9.48
N LYS A 56 2.95 1.78 -9.90
CA LYS A 56 3.74 2.62 -9.01
C LYS A 56 3.09 3.99 -8.84
N VAL A 57 3.03 4.47 -7.59
CA VAL A 57 2.82 5.88 -7.26
C VAL A 57 4.06 6.38 -6.51
N ASN A 58 4.68 7.45 -7.01
CA ASN A 58 5.84 8.04 -6.34
C ASN A 58 5.39 8.86 -5.10
N TRP A 59 6.35 9.25 -4.25
CA TRP A 59 5.99 9.99 -3.03
C TRP A 59 5.36 11.36 -3.29
N ASN A 60 5.83 12.11 -4.29
CA ASN A 60 5.29 13.42 -4.60
C ASN A 60 3.84 13.33 -5.10
N ASP A 61 3.55 12.34 -5.96
CA ASP A 61 2.21 12.09 -6.45
C ASP A 61 1.26 11.66 -5.32
N LEU A 62 1.74 10.78 -4.44
CA LEU A 62 0.95 10.34 -3.28
C LEU A 62 0.66 11.50 -2.33
N ILE A 63 1.65 12.36 -2.06
CA ILE A 63 1.48 13.58 -1.25
C ILE A 63 0.44 14.49 -1.88
N ALA A 64 0.49 14.72 -3.20
CA ALA A 64 -0.50 15.54 -3.89
C ALA A 64 -1.92 14.96 -3.80
N ILE A 65 -2.07 13.65 -3.99
CA ILE A 65 -3.36 12.94 -3.87
C ILE A 65 -3.91 13.06 -2.45
N LEU A 66 -3.06 13.02 -1.43
CA LEU A 66 -3.45 13.02 -0.01
C LEU A 66 -3.33 14.39 0.67
N GLN A 67 -3.03 15.45 -0.08
CA GLN A 67 -2.80 16.79 0.46
C GLN A 67 -4.04 17.36 1.17
N SER A 68 -5.24 17.01 0.70
CA SER A 68 -6.49 17.34 1.38
C SER A 68 -7.59 16.31 1.11
N ASP A 69 -8.69 16.42 1.84
CA ASP A 69 -9.87 15.59 1.65
C ASP A 69 -10.49 15.79 0.25
N GLU A 70 -10.42 17.02 -0.27
CA GLU A 70 -10.89 17.40 -1.60
C GLU A 70 -10.04 16.74 -2.69
N THR A 71 -8.70 16.84 -2.61
CA THR A 71 -7.80 16.22 -3.60
C THR A 71 -7.91 14.70 -3.59
N ARG A 72 -8.05 14.08 -2.40
CA ARG A 72 -8.30 12.64 -2.27
C ARG A 72 -9.60 12.22 -2.95
N LYS A 73 -10.70 12.92 -2.68
CA LYS A 73 -12.02 12.61 -3.28
C LYS A 73 -11.99 12.79 -4.79
N ALA A 74 -11.34 13.84 -5.29
CA ALA A 74 -11.20 14.11 -6.71
C ALA A 74 -10.41 12.98 -7.41
N ALA A 75 -9.27 12.57 -6.86
CA ALA A 75 -8.46 11.48 -7.38
C ALA A 75 -9.24 10.15 -7.44
N VAL A 76 -9.95 9.79 -6.36
CA VAL A 76 -10.76 8.56 -6.31
C VAL A 76 -11.93 8.62 -7.29
N LYS A 77 -12.60 9.77 -7.43
CA LYS A 77 -13.69 9.95 -8.38
C LYS A 77 -13.19 9.75 -9.81
N ALA A 78 -12.08 10.39 -10.17
CA ALA A 78 -11.46 10.24 -11.48
C ALA A 78 -11.08 8.77 -11.76
N ALA A 79 -10.48 8.08 -10.80
CA ALA A 79 -10.09 6.68 -10.95
C ALA A 79 -11.29 5.72 -11.15
N LYS A 80 -12.44 5.98 -10.51
CA LYS A 80 -13.66 5.17 -10.69
C LYS A 80 -14.37 5.41 -12.02
N GLN A 81 -14.00 6.45 -12.75
CA GLN A 81 -14.60 6.84 -14.03
C GLN A 81 -13.70 6.51 -15.23
N ALA A 82 -12.46 6.08 -14.97
CA ALA A 82 -11.50 5.59 -15.96
C ALA A 82 -11.80 4.13 -16.33
#